data_AF-A0A954VNJ2-F1
#
_entry.id   AF-A0A954VNJ2-F1
#
_cell.length_a   1.000
_cell.length_b   1.000
_cell.length_c   1.000
_cell.angle_alpha   90.00
_cell.angle_beta   90.00
_cell.angle_gamma   90.00
#
_symmetry.space_group_name_H-M   'P 1'
#
loop_
_entity.id
_entity.type
_entity.pdbx_description
1 polymer ?
#
loop_
_entity_poly.entity_id
_entity_poly.type
_entity_poly.pdbx_seq_one_letter_code
_entity_poly.pdbx_strand_id
1 'polypeptide(L)'
;MRGGSPLFGFCQLCSNNRLICTIVFWFLLPAVIGQTAGPKQVLIVVGPSSHPPGTHEVGAGARVIAYCAEHAGLVDKLEATIVEGWPTNKSLIESANTIVFSGDRFPLAEMPETERNMAELKTAMERGCGIVCFHYATGLTKGQMPDDGSHPLLDWMGGYFATRCVHHQSVAKIFEAAKIELPENGHPILRGCQSFTIHDEPYIKNYFGPQGIAKNVTPLATSMLPPEDPHEEIVAWATQRENGGR
;
A
#
# COMPACT_ATOMS: atom_id res chain seq x y z
N MET A 1 0.54 4.40 -93.49
CA MET A 1 1.60 5.42 -93.53
C MET A 1 2.83 4.83 -92.86
N ARG A 2 3.99 4.95 -93.53
CA ARG A 2 5.42 4.89 -93.12
C ARG A 2 5.71 4.31 -91.71
N GLY A 3 6.61 3.36 -91.49
CA GLY A 3 7.75 2.83 -92.26
C GLY A 3 8.82 2.37 -91.25
N GLY A 4 9.76 1.51 -91.64
CA GLY A 4 10.98 1.24 -90.85
C GLY A 4 11.32 -0.25 -90.70
N SER A 5 12.44 -0.62 -91.33
CA SER A 5 13.03 -1.96 -91.45
C SER A 5 13.89 -2.36 -90.21
N PRO A 6 14.81 -3.35 -90.26
CA PRO A 6 14.63 -4.71 -89.74
C PRO A 6 15.72 -5.12 -88.70
N LEU A 7 15.83 -6.43 -88.42
CA LEU A 7 17.05 -7.21 -88.06
C LEU A 7 17.10 -7.85 -86.66
N PHE A 8 17.26 -9.18 -86.71
CA PHE A 8 18.22 -10.05 -85.99
C PHE A 8 18.34 -10.07 -84.45
N GLY A 9 18.54 -11.29 -83.94
CA GLY A 9 19.35 -11.57 -82.75
C GLY A 9 18.67 -12.51 -81.77
N PHE A 10 18.75 -13.83 -81.95
CA PHE A 10 19.72 -14.74 -81.31
C PHE A 10 19.71 -14.76 -79.76
N CYS A 11 19.47 -15.97 -79.24
CA CYS A 11 20.25 -16.69 -78.21
C CYS A 11 20.51 -16.01 -76.84
N GLN A 12 20.65 -16.69 -75.71
CA GLN A 12 20.98 -18.08 -75.43
C GLN A 12 20.64 -18.36 -73.96
N LEU A 13 20.42 -19.64 -73.67
CA LEU A 13 20.47 -20.32 -72.37
C LEU A 13 21.08 -19.58 -71.18
N CYS A 14 20.47 -19.71 -70.00
CA CYS A 14 21.21 -19.83 -68.76
C CYS A 14 20.55 -20.82 -67.77
N SER A 15 21.44 -21.61 -67.20
CA SER A 15 21.29 -22.81 -66.39
C SER A 15 20.70 -22.59 -65.01
N ASN A 16 19.89 -23.56 -64.58
CA ASN A 16 19.53 -23.83 -63.19
C ASN A 16 20.78 -24.02 -62.33
N ASN A 17 21.00 -23.13 -61.37
CA ASN A 17 21.88 -23.40 -60.23
C ASN A 17 21.24 -22.80 -58.97
N ARG A 18 20.39 -23.59 -58.29
CA ARG A 18 19.83 -23.21 -56.99
C ARG A 18 20.82 -23.58 -55.89
N LEU A 19 21.69 -22.65 -55.52
CA LEU A 19 22.38 -22.69 -54.23
C LEU A 19 21.35 -22.45 -53.13
N ILE A 20 21.13 -23.43 -52.26
CA ILE A 20 20.39 -23.28 -51.01
C ILE A 20 21.40 -22.74 -49.97
N CYS A 21 21.44 -21.42 -49.82
CA CYS A 21 22.12 -20.77 -48.69
C CYS A 21 21.29 -21.02 -47.41
N THR A 22 21.73 -21.95 -46.58
CA THR A 22 21.17 -22.13 -45.24
C THR A 22 21.80 -21.09 -44.32
N ILE A 23 21.12 -19.96 -44.14
CA ILE A 23 21.53 -18.93 -43.17
C ILE A 23 21.14 -19.44 -41.78
N VAL A 24 22.12 -19.91 -41.01
CA VAL A 24 21.94 -20.23 -39.58
C VAL A 24 21.93 -18.89 -38.82
N PHE A 25 20.74 -18.38 -38.51
CA PHE A 25 20.57 -17.27 -37.57
C PHE A 25 20.85 -17.77 -36.15
N TRP A 26 22.07 -17.54 -35.66
CA TRP A 26 22.38 -17.62 -34.24
C TRP A 26 21.65 -16.48 -33.53
N PHE A 27 20.49 -16.77 -32.96
CA PHE A 27 19.84 -15.87 -32.01
C PHE A 27 20.68 -15.83 -30.73
N LEU A 28 21.54 -14.81 -30.62
CA LEU A 28 22.09 -14.38 -29.35
C LEU A 28 20.93 -13.85 -28.50
N LEU A 29 20.33 -14.73 -27.70
CA LEU A 29 19.45 -14.32 -26.62
C LEU A 29 20.28 -13.47 -25.65
N PRO A 30 19.97 -12.17 -25.45
CA PRO A 30 20.63 -11.41 -24.42
C PRO A 30 20.32 -12.08 -23.08
N ALA A 31 21.36 -12.50 -22.37
CA ALA A 31 21.24 -12.94 -21.00
C ALA A 31 20.69 -11.75 -20.20
N VAL A 32 19.41 -11.80 -19.85
CA VAL A 32 18.84 -10.90 -18.86
C VAL A 32 19.48 -11.29 -17.54
N ILE A 33 20.55 -10.60 -17.18
CA ILE A 33 21.11 -10.65 -15.82
C ILE A 33 19.99 -10.11 -14.94
N GLY A 34 19.27 -11.01 -14.28
CA GLY A 34 18.28 -10.66 -13.28
C GLY A 34 18.99 -9.88 -12.18
N GLN A 35 18.79 -8.57 -12.16
CA GLN A 35 19.19 -7.74 -11.04
C GLN A 35 18.34 -8.23 -9.86
N THR A 36 18.95 -8.94 -8.91
CA THR A 36 18.26 -9.31 -7.68
C THR A 36 17.80 -8.01 -7.04
N ALA A 37 16.49 -7.79 -7.00
CA ALA A 37 15.95 -6.60 -6.35
C ALA A 37 16.51 -6.55 -4.92
N GLY A 38 17.04 -5.39 -4.53
CA GLY A 38 17.54 -5.20 -3.17
C GLY A 38 16.45 -5.48 -2.12
N PRO A 39 16.83 -5.58 -0.83
CA PRO A 39 15.88 -5.80 0.26
C PRO A 39 14.71 -4.83 0.19
N LYS A 40 13.49 -5.33 0.45
CA LYS A 40 12.32 -4.48 0.65
C LYS A 40 12.51 -3.65 1.92
N GLN A 41 12.44 -2.33 1.79
CA GLN A 41 12.66 -1.41 2.90
C GLN A 41 11.33 -1.03 3.55
N VAL A 42 11.17 -1.31 4.83
CA VAL A 42 10.04 -0.89 5.64
C VAL A 42 10.52 0.17 6.63
N LEU A 43 9.96 1.38 6.52
CA LEU A 43 10.22 2.45 7.48
C LEU A 43 9.09 2.49 8.51
N ILE A 44 9.39 2.21 9.76
CA ILE A 44 8.42 2.28 10.86
C ILE A 44 8.63 3.60 11.62
N VAL A 45 7.66 4.50 11.50
CA VAL A 45 7.66 5.81 12.15
C VAL A 45 6.88 5.71 13.45
N VAL A 46 7.58 5.92 14.57
CA VAL A 46 7.04 5.83 15.93
C VAL A 46 6.75 7.21 16.49
N GLY A 47 5.60 7.29 17.16
CA GLY A 47 5.15 8.47 17.88
C GLY A 47 4.56 9.54 16.95
N PRO A 48 4.12 10.66 17.54
CA PRO A 48 4.10 10.89 18.98
C PRO A 48 3.10 9.96 19.69
N SER A 49 3.33 9.72 20.98
CA SER A 49 2.36 9.06 21.86
C SER A 49 2.36 9.78 23.20
N SER A 50 1.16 10.10 23.68
CA SER A 50 0.89 10.76 24.96
C SER A 50 0.28 9.80 25.99
N HIS A 51 0.17 8.53 25.63
CA HIS A 51 -0.52 7.51 26.41
C HIS A 51 0.29 7.03 27.61
N PRO A 52 -0.36 6.67 28.72
CA PRO A 52 0.32 6.11 29.88
C PRO A 52 0.87 4.71 29.60
N PRO A 53 1.90 4.26 30.35
CA PRO A 53 2.42 2.91 30.24
C PRO A 53 1.33 1.83 30.39
N GLY A 54 1.43 0.77 29.60
CA GLY A 54 0.44 -0.33 29.57
C GLY A 54 -0.79 -0.08 28.69
N THR A 55 -0.80 1.01 27.92
CA THR A 55 -1.85 1.29 26.91
C THR A 55 -1.25 1.31 25.50
N HIS A 56 -1.07 2.47 24.86
CA HIS A 56 -0.44 2.57 23.54
C HIS A 56 1.09 2.55 23.64
N GLU A 57 1.64 1.34 23.77
CA GLU A 57 3.08 1.06 23.77
C GLU A 57 3.67 1.09 22.34
N VAL A 58 3.53 2.23 21.66
CA VAL A 58 3.80 2.40 20.22
C VAL A 58 5.20 1.98 19.78
N GLY A 59 6.22 2.24 20.61
CA GLY A 59 7.59 1.84 20.35
C GLY A 59 7.84 0.34 20.56
N ALA A 60 7.18 -0.27 21.54
CA ALA A 60 7.26 -1.71 21.76
C ALA A 60 6.54 -2.47 20.62
N GLY A 61 5.35 -2.02 20.24
CA GLY A 61 4.62 -2.55 19.09
C GLY A 61 5.44 -2.45 17.80
N ALA A 62 6.09 -1.31 17.55
CA ALA A 62 6.97 -1.14 16.38
C ALA A 62 8.12 -2.16 16.34
N ARG A 63 8.74 -2.47 17.49
CA ARG A 63 9.81 -3.51 17.57
C ARG A 63 9.28 -4.90 17.26
N VAL A 64 8.08 -5.25 17.74
CA VAL A 64 7.44 -6.54 17.42
C VAL A 64 7.12 -6.61 15.93
N ILE A 65 6.55 -5.55 15.35
CA ILE A 65 6.22 -5.48 13.93
C ILE A 65 7.49 -5.64 13.07
N ALA A 66 8.56 -4.89 13.40
CA ALA A 66 9.85 -5.02 12.70
C ALA A 66 10.37 -6.46 12.75
N TYR A 67 10.41 -7.05 13.95
CA TYR A 67 10.86 -8.43 14.13
C TYR A 67 10.03 -9.41 13.29
N CYS A 68 8.69 -9.33 13.36
CA CYS A 68 7.81 -10.18 12.57
C CYS A 68 8.01 -9.99 11.07
N ALA A 69 8.12 -8.74 10.59
CA ALA A 69 8.30 -8.45 9.17
C ALA A 69 9.61 -9.04 8.62
N GLU A 70 10.70 -8.95 9.37
CA GLU A 70 12.01 -9.47 8.98
C GLU A 70 12.10 -11.00 9.05
N HIS A 71 11.30 -11.63 9.93
CA HIS A 71 11.40 -13.08 10.23
C HIS A 71 10.23 -13.91 9.70
N ALA A 72 9.21 -13.31 9.07
CA ALA A 72 8.06 -14.04 8.55
C ALA A 72 8.40 -14.99 7.39
N GLY A 73 9.54 -14.82 6.73
CA GLY A 73 9.97 -15.67 5.60
C GLY A 73 9.08 -15.55 4.35
N LEU A 74 8.30 -14.46 4.24
CA LEU A 74 7.34 -14.25 3.15
C LEU A 74 7.96 -13.61 1.90
N VAL A 75 9.12 -12.97 2.04
CA VAL A 75 9.89 -12.35 0.96
C VAL A 75 11.37 -12.64 1.18
N ASP A 76 12.15 -12.73 0.10
CA ASP A 76 13.57 -13.14 0.15
C ASP A 76 14.41 -12.28 1.10
N LYS A 77 14.16 -10.96 1.11
CA LYS A 77 14.84 -10.02 2.02
C LYS A 77 13.98 -8.79 2.29
N LEU A 78 13.65 -8.55 3.55
CA LEU A 78 12.99 -7.35 4.06
C LEU A 78 13.85 -6.78 5.19
N GLU A 79 14.02 -5.46 5.21
CA GLU A 79 14.73 -4.73 6.26
C GLU A 79 13.79 -3.68 6.86
N ALA A 80 13.61 -3.71 8.18
CA ALA A 80 12.74 -2.78 8.89
C ALA A 80 13.58 -1.76 9.67
N THR A 81 13.48 -0.48 9.30
CA THR A 81 14.11 0.63 10.02
C THR A 81 13.08 1.32 10.90
N ILE A 82 13.32 1.35 12.21
CA ILE A 82 12.47 2.08 13.17
C ILE A 82 13.08 3.46 13.41
N VAL A 83 12.26 4.50 13.33
CA VAL A 83 12.62 5.88 13.68
C VAL A 83 11.58 6.48 14.63
N GLU A 84 12.03 7.34 15.53
CA GLU A 84 11.14 8.17 16.35
C GLU A 84 10.90 9.51 15.64
N GLY A 85 9.64 9.84 15.41
CA GLY A 85 9.27 11.02 14.62
C GLY A 85 9.56 10.87 13.13
N TRP A 86 9.17 11.89 12.36
CA TRP A 86 9.44 11.92 10.92
C TRP A 86 10.95 12.13 10.67
N PRO A 87 11.61 11.27 9.87
CA PRO A 87 13.06 11.32 9.75
C PRO A 87 13.52 12.56 8.98
N THR A 88 14.56 13.22 9.48
CA THR A 88 15.24 14.31 8.77
C THR A 88 16.09 13.78 7.60
N ASN A 89 16.56 12.54 7.70
CA ASN A 89 17.25 11.86 6.61
C ASN A 89 16.26 11.39 5.54
N LYS A 90 16.10 12.20 4.49
CA LYS A 90 15.18 11.95 3.38
C LYS A 90 15.40 10.62 2.66
N SER A 91 16.63 10.10 2.65
CA SER A 91 16.93 8.82 2.01
C SER A 91 16.13 7.65 2.60
N LEU A 92 15.73 7.72 3.88
CA LEU A 92 14.87 6.72 4.51
C LEU A 92 13.47 6.72 3.91
N ILE A 93 12.92 7.90 3.61
CA ILE A 93 11.60 8.06 2.98
C ILE A 93 11.68 7.72 1.49
N GLU A 94 12.75 8.13 0.82
CA GLU A 94 12.96 7.91 -0.61
C GLU A 94 13.17 6.44 -0.98
N SER A 95 13.83 5.68 -0.11
CA SER A 95 14.08 4.25 -0.31
C SER A 95 12.96 3.34 0.21
N ALA A 96 12.09 3.83 1.10
CA ALA A 96 11.00 3.03 1.68
C ALA A 96 10.06 2.47 0.60
N ASN A 97 9.84 1.17 0.64
CA ASN A 97 8.77 0.48 -0.09
C ASN A 97 7.45 0.54 0.67
N THR A 98 7.50 0.62 1.99
CA THR A 98 6.32 0.77 2.86
C THR A 98 6.68 1.65 4.05
N ILE A 99 5.78 2.57 4.41
CA ILE A 99 5.87 3.36 5.64
C ILE A 99 4.79 2.88 6.60
N VAL A 100 5.19 2.48 7.81
CA VAL A 100 4.30 2.04 8.87
C VAL A 100 4.24 3.13 9.94
N PHE A 101 3.05 3.55 10.34
CA PHE A 101 2.85 4.52 11.41
C PHE A 101 2.35 3.83 12.68
N SER A 102 3.04 4.12 13.79
CA SER A 102 2.69 3.69 15.15
C SER A 102 2.68 4.91 16.05
N GLY A 103 1.50 5.45 16.38
CA GLY A 103 1.41 6.72 17.10
C GLY A 103 -0.03 7.12 17.42
N ASP A 104 -0.17 8.29 18.03
CA ASP A 104 -1.46 8.90 18.34
C ASP A 104 -2.03 9.60 17.12
N ARG A 105 -3.29 9.29 16.77
CA ARG A 105 -3.93 9.80 15.54
C ARG A 105 -3.01 9.58 14.34
N PHE A 106 -3.25 10.22 13.21
CA PHE A 106 -2.36 10.12 12.08
C PHE A 106 -1.07 10.88 12.43
N PRO A 107 0.08 10.20 12.64
CA PRO A 107 1.12 10.82 13.44
C PRO A 107 1.73 12.07 12.81
N LEU A 108 1.75 12.18 11.47
CA LEU A 108 2.22 13.40 10.80
C LEU A 108 1.37 14.64 11.12
N ALA A 109 0.08 14.45 11.38
CA ALA A 109 -0.83 15.53 11.77
C ALA A 109 -0.62 16.00 13.23
N GLU A 110 0.22 15.28 13.99
CA GLU A 110 0.63 15.64 15.36
C GLU A 110 2.07 16.17 15.43
N MET A 111 2.88 15.89 14.42
CA MET A 111 4.30 16.25 14.41
C MET A 111 4.52 17.71 13.97
N PRO A 112 5.60 18.36 14.45
CA PRO A 112 6.07 19.62 13.89
C PRO A 112 6.34 19.50 12.38
N GLU A 113 6.29 20.64 11.69
CA GLU A 113 6.53 20.71 10.24
C GLU A 113 5.55 19.85 9.43
N THR A 114 4.29 19.73 9.89
CA THR A 114 3.23 18.93 9.30
C THR A 114 3.13 19.10 7.78
N GLU A 115 3.12 20.34 7.27
CA GLU A 115 3.02 20.62 5.84
C GLU A 115 4.18 20.00 5.04
N ARG A 116 5.43 20.15 5.53
CA ARG A 116 6.61 19.56 4.89
C ARG A 116 6.54 18.05 4.92
N ASN A 117 6.23 17.46 6.07
CA ASN A 117 6.22 16.01 6.23
C ASN A 117 5.10 15.38 5.39
N MET A 118 3.93 16.02 5.31
CA MET A 118 2.84 15.62 4.43
C MET A 118 3.20 15.70 2.95
N ALA A 119 3.96 16.72 2.54
CA ALA A 119 4.45 16.84 1.17
C ALA A 119 5.45 15.71 0.82
N GLU A 120 6.36 15.37 1.74
CA GLU A 120 7.31 14.27 1.55
C GLU A 120 6.61 12.91 1.51
N LEU A 121 5.64 12.68 2.39
CA LEU A 121 4.81 11.48 2.35
C LEU A 121 4.01 11.40 1.04
N LYS A 122 3.43 12.51 0.57
CA LYS A 122 2.72 12.57 -0.72
C LYS A 122 3.62 12.13 -1.86
N THR A 123 4.86 12.62 -1.92
CA THR A 123 5.83 12.17 -2.94
C THR A 123 6.14 10.67 -2.83
N ALA A 124 6.26 10.12 -1.61
CA ALA A 124 6.42 8.67 -1.42
C ALA A 124 5.17 7.90 -1.89
N MET A 125 3.97 8.40 -1.58
CA MET A 125 2.71 7.81 -2.00
C MET A 125 2.57 7.80 -3.52
N GLU A 126 2.93 8.90 -4.21
CA GLU A 126 2.91 9.01 -5.69
C GLU A 126 3.88 8.02 -6.35
N ARG A 127 5.04 7.76 -5.73
CA ARG A 127 6.01 6.74 -6.17
C ARG A 127 5.49 5.30 -6.05
N GLY A 128 4.38 5.09 -5.33
CA GLY A 128 3.82 3.75 -5.07
C GLY A 128 4.33 3.11 -3.78
N CYS A 129 4.90 3.88 -2.85
CA CYS A 129 5.22 3.40 -1.51
C CYS A 129 3.93 2.99 -0.77
N GLY A 130 3.92 1.83 -0.11
CA GLY A 130 2.78 1.41 0.71
C GLY A 130 2.66 2.20 2.01
N ILE A 131 1.46 2.20 2.60
CA ILE A 131 1.21 2.82 3.90
C ILE A 131 0.45 1.87 4.81
N VAL A 132 0.90 1.74 6.06
CA VAL A 132 0.19 0.98 7.09
C VAL A 132 0.03 1.87 8.30
N CYS A 133 -1.21 2.09 8.72
CA CYS A 133 -1.53 2.69 10.00
C CYS A 133 -2.32 1.66 10.80
N PHE A 134 -1.99 1.47 12.07
CA PHE A 134 -2.71 0.54 12.93
C PHE A 134 -3.18 1.23 14.21
N HIS A 135 -4.33 0.77 14.71
CA HIS A 135 -4.97 1.32 15.90
C HIS A 135 -5.08 2.85 15.82
N TYR A 136 -4.64 3.59 16.83
CA TYR A 136 -4.82 5.04 16.87
C TYR A 136 -4.10 5.79 15.76
N ALA A 137 -3.09 5.17 15.12
CA ALA A 137 -2.39 5.74 13.97
C ALA A 137 -3.31 6.01 12.76
N THR A 138 -4.51 5.43 12.76
CA THR A 138 -5.50 5.56 11.69
C THR A 138 -6.39 6.80 11.81
N GLY A 139 -6.25 7.57 12.89
CA GLY A 139 -7.23 8.58 13.27
C GLY A 139 -6.93 10.00 12.83
N LEU A 140 -7.95 10.84 12.76
CA LEU A 140 -7.80 12.29 12.76
C LEU A 140 -8.82 12.89 13.74
N THR A 141 -8.53 14.08 14.23
CA THR A 141 -9.41 14.87 15.09
C THR A 141 -9.68 16.25 14.51
N LYS A 142 -10.61 16.97 15.13
CA LYS A 142 -10.95 18.36 14.77
C LYS A 142 -9.69 19.22 14.57
N GLY A 143 -9.66 19.94 13.45
CA GLY A 143 -8.57 20.86 13.10
C GLY A 143 -7.44 20.20 12.29
N GLN A 144 -7.48 18.89 12.07
CA GLN A 144 -6.51 18.18 11.22
C GLN A 144 -7.02 17.98 9.78
N MET A 145 -8.27 18.34 9.52
CA MET A 145 -8.90 18.33 8.20
C MET A 145 -10.00 19.41 8.15
N PRO A 146 -10.47 19.80 6.95
CA PRO A 146 -11.64 20.66 6.80
C PRO A 146 -12.93 20.00 7.31
N ASP A 147 -13.97 20.80 7.54
CA ASP A 147 -15.22 20.30 8.15
C ASP A 147 -15.94 19.23 7.30
N ASP A 148 -15.70 19.19 5.99
CA ASP A 148 -16.23 18.17 5.07
C ASP A 148 -15.51 16.81 5.15
N GLY A 149 -14.43 16.72 5.94
CA GLY A 149 -13.65 15.50 6.11
C GLY A 149 -12.76 15.14 4.93
N SER A 150 -12.61 16.02 3.95
CA SER A 150 -11.67 15.83 2.84
C SER A 150 -10.24 15.73 3.37
N HIS A 151 -9.55 14.64 3.04
CA HIS A 151 -8.17 14.42 3.48
C HIS A 151 -7.47 13.40 2.57
N PRO A 152 -6.16 13.53 2.29
CA PRO A 152 -5.41 12.57 1.47
C PRO A 152 -5.46 11.12 1.95
N LEU A 153 -5.74 10.88 3.24
CA LEU A 153 -5.89 9.53 3.78
C LEU A 153 -7.05 8.75 3.15
N LEU A 154 -8.08 9.41 2.63
CA LEU A 154 -9.14 8.72 1.88
C LEU A 154 -8.57 8.05 0.63
N ASP A 155 -7.62 8.68 -0.04
CA ASP A 155 -6.95 8.10 -1.23
C ASP A 155 -5.83 7.13 -0.85
N TRP A 156 -5.09 7.43 0.22
CA TRP A 156 -3.92 6.64 0.62
C TRP A 156 -4.29 5.36 1.37
N MET A 157 -5.25 5.46 2.29
CA MET A 157 -5.67 4.37 3.17
C MET A 157 -7.08 3.88 2.88
N GLY A 158 -7.91 4.62 2.13
CA GLY A 158 -9.30 4.25 1.84
C GLY A 158 -10.33 4.72 2.88
N GLY A 159 -9.86 5.19 4.04
CA GLY A 159 -10.68 5.60 5.17
C GLY A 159 -9.81 5.97 6.37
N TYR A 160 -10.41 6.58 7.38
CA TYR A 160 -9.74 6.93 8.63
C TYR A 160 -10.72 6.96 9.81
N PHE A 161 -10.20 6.84 11.02
CA PHE A 161 -10.97 7.04 12.26
C PHE A 161 -11.17 8.53 12.52
N ALA A 162 -12.40 9.02 12.62
CA ALA A 162 -12.68 10.45 12.78
C ALA A 162 -13.30 10.73 14.15
N THR A 163 -12.58 11.40 15.06
CA THR A 163 -13.13 11.73 16.39
C THR A 163 -13.26 13.24 16.57
N ARG A 164 -14.34 13.69 17.22
CA ARG A 164 -14.59 15.12 17.48
C ARG A 164 -14.73 15.98 16.21
N CYS A 165 -14.94 15.37 15.05
CA CYS A 165 -15.09 16.03 13.76
C CYS A 165 -16.55 16.42 13.46
N VAL A 166 -16.76 17.42 12.60
CA VAL A 166 -18.13 17.85 12.23
C VAL A 166 -18.80 16.84 11.30
N HIS A 167 -18.09 16.35 10.28
CA HIS A 167 -18.62 15.42 9.28
C HIS A 167 -18.94 14.02 9.84
N HIS A 168 -18.21 13.55 10.85
CA HIS A 168 -18.29 12.16 11.29
C HIS A 168 -17.81 11.96 12.73
N GLN A 169 -18.31 10.90 13.38
CA GLN A 169 -17.97 10.53 14.75
C GLN A 169 -17.77 9.01 14.84
N SER A 170 -16.53 8.59 14.65
CA SER A 170 -16.06 7.24 14.96
C SER A 170 -16.04 7.00 16.47
N VAL A 171 -16.16 5.74 16.87
CA VAL A 171 -16.22 5.33 18.27
C VAL A 171 -15.02 4.46 18.59
N ALA A 172 -14.29 4.90 19.62
CA ALA A 172 -13.25 4.15 20.31
C ALA A 172 -13.79 3.79 21.69
N LYS A 173 -14.01 2.50 21.93
CA LYS A 173 -14.54 1.92 23.16
C LYS A 173 -13.89 0.55 23.37
N ILE A 174 -13.38 0.29 24.58
CA ILE A 174 -12.92 -1.04 24.97
C ILE A 174 -14.14 -1.98 25.08
N PHE A 175 -14.07 -3.11 24.41
CA PHE A 175 -15.05 -4.19 24.49
C PHE A 175 -14.41 -5.41 25.14
N GLU A 176 -15.03 -5.94 26.19
CA GLU A 176 -14.56 -7.14 26.90
C GLU A 176 -14.38 -8.36 25.97
N ALA A 177 -15.22 -8.47 24.94
CA ALA A 177 -15.16 -9.53 23.94
C ALA A 177 -15.72 -9.05 22.60
N ALA A 178 -14.86 -8.49 21.75
CA ALA A 178 -15.18 -8.19 20.36
C ALA A 178 -14.88 -9.39 19.47
N LYS A 179 -15.90 -9.93 18.79
CA LYS A 179 -15.73 -11.00 17.81
C LYS A 179 -15.33 -10.40 16.46
N ILE A 180 -14.09 -10.60 16.06
CA ILE A 180 -13.54 -10.14 14.80
C ILE A 180 -13.73 -11.24 13.75
N GLU A 181 -14.53 -10.94 12.73
CA GLU A 181 -14.81 -11.84 11.62
C GLU A 181 -13.97 -11.47 10.39
N LEU A 182 -13.32 -12.47 9.81
CA LEU A 182 -12.52 -12.31 8.60
C LEU A 182 -13.30 -12.89 7.41
N PRO A 183 -13.51 -12.14 6.31
CA PRO A 183 -14.24 -12.64 5.16
C PRO A 183 -13.45 -13.73 4.42
N GLU A 184 -14.13 -14.79 4.00
CA GLU A 184 -13.57 -15.84 3.14
C GLU A 184 -13.49 -15.40 1.66
N ASN A 185 -12.90 -14.22 1.41
CA ASN A 185 -12.82 -13.62 0.07
C ASN A 185 -11.49 -13.91 -0.66
N GLY A 186 -10.61 -14.70 -0.06
CA GLY A 186 -9.31 -15.06 -0.63
C GLY A 186 -8.29 -13.92 -0.69
N HIS A 187 -8.54 -12.80 0.00
CA HIS A 187 -7.61 -11.66 0.02
C HIS A 187 -6.22 -12.10 0.53
N PRO A 188 -5.11 -11.75 -0.15
CA PRO A 188 -3.77 -12.26 0.21
C PRO A 188 -3.34 -11.98 1.66
N ILE A 189 -3.76 -10.86 2.24
CA ILE A 189 -3.48 -10.50 3.64
C ILE A 189 -4.12 -11.49 4.63
N LEU A 190 -5.24 -12.12 4.26
CA LEU A 190 -5.99 -13.02 5.14
C LEU A 190 -5.55 -14.49 5.05
N ARG A 191 -4.52 -14.81 4.26
CA ARG A 191 -4.06 -16.20 4.10
C ARG A 191 -3.54 -16.75 5.42
N GLY A 192 -4.18 -17.82 5.89
CA GLY A 192 -3.82 -18.46 7.16
C GLY A 192 -4.38 -17.75 8.39
N CYS A 193 -5.13 -16.66 8.24
CA CYS A 193 -5.82 -16.00 9.33
C CYS A 193 -7.17 -16.68 9.61
N GLN A 194 -7.62 -16.64 10.86
CA GLN A 194 -8.92 -17.12 11.31
C GLN A 194 -9.60 -16.04 12.15
N SER A 195 -10.93 -16.00 12.10
CA SER A 195 -11.72 -15.14 12.98
C SER A 195 -11.38 -15.40 14.45
N PHE A 196 -11.38 -14.36 15.26
CA PHE A 196 -10.95 -14.42 16.66
C PHE A 196 -11.82 -13.54 17.55
N THR A 197 -11.65 -13.66 18.87
CA THR A 197 -12.31 -12.78 19.85
C THR A 197 -11.23 -12.12 20.69
N ILE A 198 -11.36 -10.81 20.92
CA ILE A 198 -10.36 -10.01 21.61
C ILE A 198 -11.01 -9.09 22.64
N HIS A 199 -10.33 -8.89 23.77
CA HIS A 199 -10.60 -7.80 24.70
C HIS A 199 -9.75 -6.61 24.26
N ASP A 200 -10.34 -5.68 23.52
CA ASP A 200 -9.63 -4.52 22.97
C ASP A 200 -10.63 -3.43 22.52
N GLU A 201 -10.10 -2.41 21.86
CA GLU A 201 -10.80 -1.26 21.30
C GLU A 201 -10.79 -1.28 19.75
N PRO A 202 -11.51 -2.21 19.08
CA PRO A 202 -11.78 -2.07 17.66
C PRO A 202 -12.58 -0.79 17.39
N TYR A 203 -12.07 0.01 16.45
CA TYR A 203 -12.74 1.25 16.06
C TYR A 203 -13.93 0.96 15.15
N ILE A 204 -15.08 1.51 15.52
CA ILE A 204 -16.33 1.38 14.75
C ILE A 204 -16.76 2.75 14.21
N LYS A 205 -17.64 2.73 13.20
CA LYS A 205 -18.06 3.92 12.46
C LYS A 205 -16.86 4.66 11.89
N ASN A 206 -15.94 3.96 11.22
CA ASN A 206 -14.83 4.61 10.51
C ASN A 206 -15.35 5.44 9.32
N TYR A 207 -14.67 6.53 8.99
CA TYR A 207 -15.06 7.41 7.89
C TYR A 207 -14.39 6.97 6.58
N PHE A 208 -15.19 6.64 5.58
CA PHE A 208 -14.74 6.21 4.25
C PHE A 208 -14.96 7.28 3.16
N GLY A 209 -15.29 8.51 3.56
CA GLY A 209 -15.65 9.59 2.65
C GLY A 209 -17.17 9.72 2.43
N PRO A 210 -17.62 10.79 1.76
CA PRO A 210 -19.04 11.12 1.63
C PRO A 210 -19.83 10.14 0.76
N GLN A 211 -19.13 9.36 -0.09
CA GLN A 211 -19.71 8.33 -0.94
C GLN A 211 -19.62 6.93 -0.32
N GLY A 212 -19.15 6.83 0.93
CA GLY A 212 -18.86 5.56 1.58
C GLY A 212 -17.63 4.87 0.96
N ILE A 213 -17.56 3.55 1.13
CA ILE A 213 -16.40 2.76 0.74
C ILE A 213 -16.11 2.85 -0.77
N ALA A 214 -14.89 3.26 -1.12
CA ALA A 214 -14.46 3.32 -2.52
C ALA A 214 -14.22 1.91 -3.09
N LYS A 215 -14.34 1.76 -4.42
CA LYS A 215 -14.25 0.46 -5.11
C LYS A 215 -12.92 -0.28 -4.92
N ASN A 216 -11.86 0.46 -4.65
CA ASN A 216 -10.52 -0.06 -4.46
C ASN A 216 -10.19 -0.37 -2.98
N VAL A 217 -11.16 -0.19 -2.08
CA VAL A 217 -11.06 -0.50 -0.66
C VAL A 217 -11.75 -1.83 -0.40
N THR A 218 -11.03 -2.75 0.24
CA THR A 218 -11.53 -4.08 0.60
C THR A 218 -11.59 -4.21 2.12
N PRO A 219 -12.76 -4.46 2.71
CA PRO A 219 -12.88 -4.85 4.11
C PRO A 219 -12.08 -6.14 4.37
N LEU A 220 -11.23 -6.12 5.39
CA LEU A 220 -10.40 -7.25 5.81
C LEU A 220 -10.92 -7.90 7.09
N ALA A 221 -11.57 -7.11 7.95
CA ALA A 221 -12.19 -7.62 9.16
C ALA A 221 -13.44 -6.81 9.49
N THR A 222 -14.49 -7.50 9.92
CA THR A 222 -15.72 -6.90 10.42
C THR A 222 -16.01 -7.35 11.83
N SER A 223 -16.92 -6.67 12.51
CA SER A 223 -17.41 -7.05 13.82
C SER A 223 -18.85 -6.57 14.00
N MET A 224 -19.70 -7.35 14.67
CA MET A 224 -21.07 -6.94 15.01
C MET A 224 -21.05 -6.11 16.30
N LEU A 225 -20.84 -4.79 16.16
CA LEU A 225 -20.66 -3.88 17.28
C LEU A 225 -21.50 -2.60 17.14
N PRO A 226 -21.81 -1.93 18.27
CA PRO A 226 -21.61 -2.42 19.64
C PRO A 226 -22.67 -3.47 20.04
N PRO A 227 -22.48 -4.29 21.09
CA PRO A 227 -23.44 -5.34 21.47
C PRO A 227 -24.84 -4.83 21.81
N GLU A 228 -24.94 -3.60 22.32
CA GLU A 228 -26.20 -2.94 22.64
C GLU A 228 -27.04 -2.53 21.41
N ASP A 229 -26.41 -2.39 20.24
CA ASP A 229 -27.03 -2.03 18.96
C ASP A 229 -26.17 -2.57 17.81
N PRO A 230 -26.21 -3.88 17.54
CA PRO A 230 -25.21 -4.54 16.70
C PRO A 230 -25.42 -4.20 15.21
N HIS A 231 -24.40 -3.56 14.62
CA HIS A 231 -24.27 -3.34 13.18
C HIS A 231 -22.98 -3.98 12.68
N GLU A 232 -22.94 -4.34 11.40
CA GLU A 232 -21.69 -4.81 10.79
C GLU A 232 -20.75 -3.61 10.62
N GLU A 233 -19.67 -3.60 11.40
CA GLU A 233 -18.69 -2.53 11.40
C GLU A 233 -17.39 -3.00 10.77
N ILE A 234 -16.83 -2.22 9.84
CA ILE A 234 -15.52 -2.49 9.23
C ILE A 234 -14.44 -1.99 10.18
N VAL A 235 -13.69 -2.93 10.75
CA VAL A 235 -12.66 -2.66 11.78
C VAL A 235 -11.24 -2.81 11.24
N ALA A 236 -11.07 -3.40 10.06
CA ALA A 236 -9.83 -3.37 9.28
C ALA A 236 -10.13 -3.42 7.78
N TRP A 237 -9.31 -2.73 6.98
CA TRP A 237 -9.46 -2.68 5.52
C TRP A 237 -8.09 -2.51 4.85
N ALA A 238 -8.04 -2.75 3.54
CA ALA A 238 -6.89 -2.45 2.70
C ALA A 238 -7.33 -1.73 1.44
N THR A 239 -6.43 -0.91 0.90
CA THR A 239 -6.68 -0.13 -0.31
C THR A 239 -5.68 -0.53 -1.37
N GLN A 240 -6.14 -0.80 -2.60
CA GLN A 240 -5.25 -0.95 -3.74
C GLN A 240 -5.21 0.36 -4.51
N ARG A 241 -4.06 1.03 -4.54
CA ARG A 241 -3.89 2.27 -5.31
C ARG A 241 -3.51 1.95 -6.75
N GLU A 242 -3.90 2.81 -7.69
CA GLU A 242 -3.66 2.63 -9.13
C GLU A 242 -2.17 2.54 -9.47
N ASN A 243 -1.32 3.23 -8.70
CA ASN A 243 0.13 3.20 -8.86
C ASN A 243 0.80 1.99 -8.19
N GLY A 244 0.04 0.98 -7.77
CA GLY A 244 0.53 -0.26 -7.19
C GLY A 244 0.80 -0.22 -5.69
N GLY A 245 0.77 0.97 -5.06
CA GLY A 245 0.84 1.11 -3.61
C GLY A 245 -0.35 0.45 -2.90
N ARG A 246 -0.12 -0.06 -1.70
CA ARG A 246 -1.13 -0.70 -0.84
C ARG A 246 -1.11 -0.09 0.55
#